data_AF-A0A7C1JBH6-F1
#
_entry.id   AF-A0A7C1JBH6-F1
#
_cell.length_a   1.000
_cell.length_b   1.000
_cell.length_c   1.000
_cell.angle_alpha   90.00
_cell.angle_beta   90.00
_cell.angle_gamma   90.00
#
_symmetry.space_group_name_H-M   'P 1'
#
loop_
_entity.id
_entity.type
_entity.pdbx_description
1 polymer ?
#
loop_
_entity_poly.entity_id
_entity_poly.type
_entity_poly.pdbx_seq_one_letter_code
_entity_poly.pdbx_strand_id
1 'polypeptide(L)'
;MQQLSIRLMAGLVLFTLIASLYAPVARAQTATYTVIVQSAFLRPAPDLSQPRLYSVFFGESYAITGRTADGKWARIDFPGATEEAWILINFGEITGDFASVPIATGSPKPVTPTATVGGNAPPGAAPANARFTVDVQTLRVRAAPSLTANVRSLVAQGTVLVVRGRSNDSVWLLVDVPNLLGEAWVWAFGGTLNVSIASLPIMIPGATGIPAAPTASAPTAGPPNPLGFTASSLENARAIYQRGLKLGVNPRAFSRVGDSNSEGSSFLSDFDGGAYDLGDYGYLIDTLNYFSGSFRRTGSAVQGFTTWGVLDPLYADPRQCRKEESALQCELRQQRPSVVLIMIGTNDVWLQGSIPSAPYLTKIVQTVKDSGAVPVLSTFAWNPNSTYYASAGKVNEAIRSVAAAQNVPLWDFARSAQSLPNQGIGNYSWDPHAHLSEEPGNKPFTLREPYLQAGKTRHNLEALQVLHTILKSVIGQ
;
A
#
# COMPACT_ATOMS: atom_id res chain seq x y z
N MET A 1 -11.65 -56.17 71.77
CA MET A 1 -10.67 -55.15 71.32
C MET A 1 -10.96 -54.78 69.87
N GLN A 2 -12.16 -54.22 69.65
CA GLN A 2 -12.51 -53.41 68.50
C GLN A 2 -11.97 -52.01 68.80
N GLN A 3 -11.20 -51.42 67.88
CA GLN A 3 -10.96 -49.97 67.71
C GLN A 3 -9.71 -49.67 66.86
N LEU A 4 -9.08 -50.67 66.24
CA LEU A 4 -7.86 -50.47 65.45
C LEU A 4 -8.05 -50.79 63.96
N SER A 5 -9.09 -50.22 63.32
CA SER A 5 -9.23 -50.36 61.85
C SER A 5 -9.94 -49.21 61.13
N ILE A 6 -10.45 -48.20 61.85
CA ILE A 6 -11.30 -47.15 61.24
C ILE A 6 -10.56 -45.81 61.05
N ARG A 7 -9.36 -45.64 61.65
CA ARG A 7 -8.61 -44.37 61.53
C ARG A 7 -7.67 -44.28 60.33
N LEU A 8 -7.40 -45.36 59.60
CA LEU A 8 -6.61 -45.30 58.36
C LEU A 8 -7.46 -45.01 57.10
N MET A 9 -8.76 -45.32 57.09
CA MET A 9 -9.63 -45.00 55.94
C MET A 9 -10.16 -43.56 55.96
N ALA A 10 -10.30 -42.93 57.13
CA ALA A 10 -10.75 -41.54 57.21
C ALA A 10 -9.67 -40.52 56.79
N GLY A 11 -8.38 -40.83 57.01
CA GLY A 11 -7.27 -39.98 56.57
C GLY A 11 -7.05 -40.04 55.05
N LEU A 12 -7.26 -41.21 54.43
CA LEU A 12 -7.05 -41.39 52.98
C LEU A 12 -8.21 -40.82 52.14
N VAL A 13 -9.44 -40.81 52.68
CA VAL A 13 -10.62 -40.22 52.02
C VAL A 13 -10.65 -38.69 52.16
N LEU A 14 -10.11 -38.12 53.24
CA LEU A 14 -10.04 -36.66 53.40
C LEU A 14 -8.85 -36.03 52.64
N PHE A 15 -7.75 -36.77 52.43
CA PHE A 15 -6.64 -36.31 51.60
C PHE A 15 -6.94 -36.41 50.09
N THR A 16 -7.79 -37.36 49.68
CA THR A 16 -8.25 -37.45 48.28
C THR A 16 -9.36 -36.44 47.95
N LEU A 17 -10.14 -35.97 48.94
CA LEU A 17 -11.11 -34.88 48.73
C LEU A 17 -10.48 -33.48 48.65
N ILE A 18 -9.35 -33.23 49.31
CA ILE A 18 -8.66 -31.92 49.26
C ILE A 18 -7.68 -31.84 48.08
N ALA A 19 -7.12 -32.96 47.62
CA ALA A 19 -6.33 -33.00 46.38
C ALA A 19 -7.17 -32.81 45.10
N SER A 20 -8.50 -32.93 45.20
CA SER A 20 -9.43 -32.70 44.09
C SER A 20 -9.81 -31.23 43.89
N LEU A 21 -9.40 -30.33 44.80
CA LEU A 21 -9.59 -28.87 44.69
C LEU A 21 -8.38 -28.13 44.12
N TYR A 22 -7.28 -28.84 43.86
CA TYR A 22 -6.13 -28.36 43.11
C TYR A 22 -5.89 -29.28 41.91
N ALA A 23 -6.92 -29.48 41.08
CA ALA A 23 -6.61 -29.69 39.67
C ALA A 23 -5.77 -28.47 39.26
N PRO A 24 -4.59 -28.63 38.61
CA PRO A 24 -4.03 -27.51 37.90
C PRO A 24 -5.17 -27.06 36.99
N VAL A 25 -5.65 -25.84 37.17
CA VAL A 25 -6.42 -25.19 36.13
C VAL A 25 -5.45 -25.24 34.96
N ALA A 26 -5.64 -26.20 34.06
CA ALA A 26 -4.95 -26.25 32.80
C ALA A 26 -5.34 -24.92 32.18
N ARG A 27 -4.45 -23.94 32.30
CA ARG A 27 -4.64 -22.61 31.76
C ARG A 27 -4.86 -22.89 30.29
N ALA A 28 -6.10 -22.76 29.82
CA ALA A 28 -6.44 -22.97 28.43
C ALA A 28 -5.43 -22.14 27.64
N GLN A 29 -4.52 -22.83 26.97
CA GLN A 29 -3.41 -22.18 26.30
C GLN A 29 -4.04 -21.61 25.05
N THR A 30 -4.57 -20.39 25.16
CA THR A 30 -5.27 -19.70 24.08
C THR A 30 -4.34 -19.68 22.89
N ALA A 31 -4.76 -20.36 21.81
CA ALA A 31 -3.99 -20.36 20.58
C ALA A 31 -3.71 -18.91 20.21
N THR A 32 -2.46 -18.60 19.92
CA THR A 32 -2.00 -17.25 19.60
C THR A 32 -1.77 -17.19 18.10
N TYR A 33 -2.24 -16.11 17.49
CA TYR A 33 -2.00 -15.81 16.09
C TYR A 33 -0.93 -14.73 16.00
N THR A 34 0.21 -15.08 15.40
CA THR A 34 1.32 -14.16 15.15
C THR A 34 1.31 -13.78 13.68
N VAL A 35 1.25 -12.50 13.35
CA VAL A 35 1.26 -12.05 11.96
C VAL A 35 2.67 -12.27 11.38
N ILE A 36 2.78 -13.00 10.27
CA ILE A 36 4.07 -13.30 9.59
C ILE A 36 4.24 -12.57 8.26
N VAL A 37 3.21 -11.84 7.82
CA VAL A 37 3.28 -10.92 6.68
C VAL A 37 3.48 -9.48 7.16
N GLN A 38 4.04 -8.61 6.33
CA GLN A 38 4.34 -7.21 6.70
C GLN A 38 3.10 -6.44 7.18
N SER A 39 1.95 -6.65 6.53
CA SER A 39 0.66 -6.22 7.06
C SER A 39 -0.49 -7.05 6.52
N ALA A 40 -1.58 -7.13 7.29
CA ALA A 40 -2.84 -7.73 6.91
C ALA A 40 -4.01 -6.89 7.47
N PHE A 41 -5.22 -7.18 6.99
CA PHE A 41 -6.43 -6.49 7.45
C PHE A 41 -7.40 -7.45 8.16
N LEU A 42 -7.89 -7.02 9.32
CA LEU A 42 -9.00 -7.67 10.04
C LEU A 42 -10.33 -7.30 9.41
N ARG A 43 -11.33 -8.17 9.54
CA ARG A 43 -12.63 -8.05 8.87
C ARG A 43 -13.80 -8.40 9.80
N PRO A 44 -15.00 -7.83 9.57
CA PRO A 44 -16.17 -8.06 10.43
C PRO A 44 -16.73 -9.48 10.33
N ALA A 45 -16.37 -10.22 9.27
CA ALA A 45 -16.76 -11.61 9.06
C ALA A 45 -15.63 -12.34 8.28
N PRO A 46 -15.57 -13.69 8.33
CA PRO A 46 -14.52 -14.50 7.73
C PRO A 46 -14.68 -14.62 6.20
N ASP A 47 -14.62 -13.48 5.52
CA ASP A 47 -14.78 -13.35 4.09
C ASP A 47 -13.92 -12.18 3.56
N LEU A 48 -13.15 -12.45 2.50
CA LEU A 48 -12.27 -11.47 1.85
C LEU A 48 -13.03 -10.35 1.13
N SER A 49 -14.34 -10.50 0.90
CA SER A 49 -15.20 -9.46 0.33
C SER A 49 -15.60 -8.37 1.33
N GLN A 50 -15.50 -8.65 2.63
CA GLN A 50 -15.92 -7.76 3.70
C GLN A 50 -15.03 -6.51 3.80
N PRO A 51 -15.53 -5.37 4.30
CA PRO A 51 -14.70 -4.19 4.50
C PRO A 51 -13.51 -4.48 5.43
N ARG A 52 -12.40 -3.77 5.20
CA ARG A 52 -11.20 -3.83 6.05
C ARG A 52 -11.48 -3.00 7.31
N LEU A 53 -11.35 -3.60 8.49
CA LEU A 53 -11.58 -2.92 9.78
C LEU A 53 -10.28 -2.32 10.34
N TYR A 54 -9.30 -3.17 10.59
CA TYR A 54 -8.07 -2.83 11.30
C TYR A 54 -6.86 -3.38 10.55
N SER A 55 -5.77 -2.65 10.57
CA SER A 55 -4.48 -3.15 10.09
C SER A 55 -3.78 -3.88 11.23
N VAL A 56 -3.15 -5.00 10.91
CA VAL A 56 -2.22 -5.72 11.78
C VAL A 56 -0.90 -5.91 11.05
N PHE A 57 0.20 -5.94 11.78
CA PHE A 57 1.55 -5.83 11.24
C PHE A 57 2.43 -6.99 11.68
N PHE A 58 3.50 -7.24 10.93
CA PHE A 58 4.45 -8.31 11.20
C PHE A 58 4.91 -8.36 12.66
N GLY A 59 4.91 -9.55 13.25
CA GLY A 59 5.32 -9.80 14.63
C GLY A 59 4.27 -9.47 15.68
N GLU A 60 3.18 -8.76 15.32
CA GLU A 60 2.05 -8.56 16.23
C GLU A 60 1.36 -9.90 16.51
N SER A 61 1.05 -10.12 17.78
CA SER A 61 0.52 -11.39 18.27
C SER A 61 -0.78 -11.13 19.01
N TYR A 62 -1.81 -11.92 18.69
CA TYR A 62 -3.16 -11.76 19.23
C TYR A 62 -3.70 -13.11 19.73
N ALA A 63 -4.49 -13.08 20.79
CA ALA A 63 -5.20 -14.28 21.23
C ALA A 63 -6.27 -14.65 20.19
N ILE A 64 -6.40 -15.93 19.87
CA ILE A 64 -7.47 -16.43 19.00
C ILE A 64 -8.70 -16.72 19.87
N THR A 65 -9.83 -16.08 19.52
CA THR A 65 -11.11 -16.18 20.24
C THR A 65 -12.16 -16.98 19.48
N GLY A 66 -11.89 -17.39 18.24
CA GLY A 66 -12.80 -18.20 17.43
C GLY A 66 -12.16 -18.64 16.12
N ARG A 67 -12.74 -19.65 15.47
CA ARG A 67 -12.34 -20.10 14.13
C ARG A 67 -13.54 -20.46 13.27
N THR A 68 -13.37 -20.47 11.96
CA THR A 68 -14.37 -21.06 11.06
C THR A 68 -14.32 -22.59 11.11
N ALA A 69 -15.45 -23.23 10.76
CA ALA A 69 -15.55 -24.69 10.72
C ALA A 69 -14.54 -25.33 9.75
N ASP A 70 -14.23 -24.64 8.64
CA ASP A 70 -13.23 -25.06 7.64
C ASP A 70 -11.78 -24.73 8.05
N GLY A 71 -11.59 -24.06 9.19
CA GLY A 71 -10.28 -23.70 9.74
C GLY A 71 -9.53 -22.61 8.99
N LYS A 72 -10.13 -21.95 7.98
CA LYS A 72 -9.42 -20.97 7.13
C LYS A 72 -9.31 -19.58 7.74
N TRP A 73 -10.15 -19.28 8.74
CA TRP A 73 -10.16 -17.98 9.41
C TRP A 73 -10.05 -18.13 10.91
N ALA A 74 -9.29 -17.22 11.51
CA ALA A 74 -9.20 -17.02 12.94
C ALA A 74 -9.88 -15.69 13.30
N ARG A 75 -10.70 -15.69 14.35
CA ARG A 75 -11.17 -14.47 15.01
C ARG A 75 -10.15 -14.15 16.10
N ILE A 76 -9.59 -12.95 16.07
CA ILE A 76 -8.54 -12.54 17.00
C ILE A 76 -9.04 -11.48 17.98
N ASP A 77 -8.50 -11.49 19.18
CA ASP A 77 -8.72 -10.47 20.20
C ASP A 77 -7.87 -9.24 19.86
N PHE A 78 -8.46 -8.32 19.10
CA PHE A 78 -7.81 -7.08 18.70
C PHE A 78 -8.18 -5.95 19.66
N PRO A 79 -7.21 -5.34 20.38
CA PRO A 79 -7.48 -4.28 21.33
C PRO A 79 -8.21 -3.08 20.69
N GLY A 80 -9.41 -2.77 21.18
CA GLY A 80 -10.23 -1.67 20.67
C GLY A 80 -11.16 -2.04 19.50
N ALA A 81 -11.27 -3.33 19.16
CA ALA A 81 -12.29 -3.79 18.24
C ALA A 81 -13.70 -3.58 18.84
N THR A 82 -14.60 -2.96 18.06
CA THR A 82 -16.02 -2.77 18.42
C THR A 82 -16.94 -3.79 17.75
N GLU A 83 -16.40 -4.56 16.80
CA GLU A 83 -17.05 -5.65 16.08
C GLU A 83 -16.11 -6.86 16.01
N GLU A 84 -16.56 -7.99 15.46
CA GLU A 84 -15.70 -9.16 15.31
C GLU A 84 -14.50 -8.86 14.38
N ALA A 85 -13.32 -9.39 14.73
CA ALA A 85 -12.09 -9.14 13.99
C ALA A 85 -11.53 -10.46 13.45
N TRP A 86 -11.84 -10.75 12.19
CA TRP A 86 -11.46 -11.97 11.49
C TRP A 86 -10.25 -11.76 10.60
N ILE A 87 -9.32 -12.72 10.61
CA ILE A 87 -8.13 -12.76 9.76
C ILE A 87 -7.96 -14.15 9.14
N LEU A 88 -7.43 -14.18 7.91
CA LEU A 88 -7.05 -15.43 7.24
C LEU A 88 -5.85 -16.05 7.93
N ILE A 89 -5.92 -17.34 8.23
CA ILE A 89 -4.85 -18.02 8.96
C ILE A 89 -3.50 -18.00 8.22
N ASN A 90 -3.51 -17.89 6.89
CA ASN A 90 -2.30 -17.91 6.06
C ASN A 90 -1.45 -16.63 6.14
N PHE A 91 -1.95 -15.57 6.78
CA PHE A 91 -1.17 -14.34 7.00
C PHE A 91 -0.37 -14.38 8.31
N GLY A 92 -0.40 -15.52 9.01
CA GLY A 92 0.19 -15.66 10.32
C GLY A 92 0.56 -17.10 10.65
N GLU A 93 1.21 -17.25 11.78
CA GLU A 93 1.51 -18.53 12.39
C GLU A 93 0.67 -18.69 13.64
N ILE A 94 0.13 -19.89 13.85
CA ILE A 94 -0.68 -20.20 15.03
C ILE A 94 0.16 -21.02 15.98
N THR A 95 0.35 -20.51 17.21
CA THR A 95 1.01 -21.24 18.29
C THR A 95 -0.04 -21.70 19.31
N GLY A 96 -0.08 -23.00 19.61
CA GLY A 96 -1.05 -23.62 20.51
C GLY A 96 -2.07 -24.50 19.81
N ASP A 97 -3.06 -25.02 20.54
CA ASP A 97 -4.07 -25.93 20.00
C ASP A 97 -5.20 -25.18 19.30
N PHE A 98 -5.02 -24.91 18.00
CA PHE A 98 -6.05 -24.28 17.17
C PHE A 98 -7.32 -25.12 17.03
N ALA A 99 -7.23 -26.46 17.10
CA ALA A 99 -8.40 -27.32 16.95
C ALA A 99 -9.38 -27.15 18.13
N SER A 100 -8.84 -26.86 19.33
CA SER A 100 -9.60 -26.56 20.54
C SER A 100 -10.30 -25.19 20.54
N VAL A 101 -9.94 -24.29 19.61
CA VAL A 101 -10.57 -22.97 19.50
C VAL A 101 -12.06 -23.14 19.08
N PRO A 102 -13.00 -22.44 19.74
CA PRO A 102 -14.43 -22.54 19.42
C PRO A 102 -14.75 -22.19 17.96
N ILE A 103 -15.62 -22.97 17.34
CA ILE A 103 -16.16 -22.64 16.01
C ILE A 103 -17.14 -21.46 16.17
N ALA A 104 -16.84 -20.34 15.53
CA ALA A 104 -17.72 -19.17 15.46
C ALA A 104 -18.22 -19.00 14.02
N THR A 105 -19.53 -18.75 13.87
CA THR A 105 -20.16 -18.44 12.58
C THR A 105 -20.33 -16.94 12.49
N GLY A 106 -19.51 -16.27 11.67
CA GLY A 106 -19.68 -14.84 11.42
C GLY A 106 -21.08 -14.61 10.83
N SER A 107 -21.88 -13.73 11.43
CA SER A 107 -23.23 -13.44 10.94
C SER A 107 -23.15 -12.46 9.75
N PRO A 108 -23.53 -12.84 8.52
CA PRO A 108 -23.68 -11.88 7.45
C PRO A 108 -25.00 -11.14 7.66
N LYS A 109 -24.98 -9.82 7.88
CA LYS A 109 -26.22 -9.03 7.79
C LYS A 109 -26.67 -9.05 6.32
N PRO A 110 -27.92 -9.45 6.00
CA PRO A 110 -28.39 -9.43 4.62
C PRO A 110 -28.49 -7.98 4.14
N VAL A 111 -27.71 -7.62 3.13
CA VAL A 111 -28.00 -6.44 2.30
C VAL A 111 -28.89 -6.91 1.16
N THR A 112 -30.17 -6.58 1.27
CA THR A 112 -31.14 -6.72 0.18
C THR A 112 -30.66 -5.88 -1.02
N PRO A 113 -30.49 -6.47 -2.21
CA PRO A 113 -30.22 -5.69 -3.41
C PRO A 113 -31.54 -5.03 -3.83
N THR A 114 -31.59 -3.70 -3.82
CA THR A 114 -32.62 -2.97 -4.57
C THR A 114 -31.95 -1.83 -5.33
N ALA A 115 -32.25 -1.84 -6.63
CA ALA A 115 -31.76 -1.04 -7.75
C ALA A 115 -31.49 0.45 -7.45
N THR A 116 -30.66 1.18 -8.21
CA THR A 116 -30.72 1.29 -9.67
C THR A 116 -29.45 1.96 -10.22
N VAL A 117 -29.03 1.54 -11.41
CA VAL A 117 -28.10 2.27 -12.29
C VAL A 117 -28.66 3.68 -12.55
N GLY A 118 -27.86 4.72 -12.29
CA GLY A 118 -28.27 6.09 -12.58
C GLY A 118 -27.13 7.10 -12.48
N GLY A 119 -26.54 7.42 -13.63
CA GLY A 119 -26.02 8.75 -13.96
C GLY A 119 -24.67 9.17 -13.37
N ASN A 120 -23.68 9.31 -14.26
CA ASN A 120 -22.58 10.26 -14.06
C ASN A 120 -23.15 11.65 -13.80
N ALA A 121 -23.01 12.17 -12.58
CA ALA A 121 -23.27 13.57 -12.28
C ALA A 121 -21.96 14.39 -12.42
N PRO A 122 -21.95 15.53 -13.15
CA PRO A 122 -20.81 16.45 -13.21
C PRO A 122 -20.55 17.13 -11.84
N PRO A 123 -19.43 17.86 -11.65
CA PRO A 123 -19.11 18.49 -10.38
C PRO A 123 -20.16 19.56 -10.01
N GLY A 124 -21.08 19.22 -9.11
CA GLY A 124 -22.14 20.10 -8.62
C GLY A 124 -21.98 20.37 -7.12
N ALA A 125 -22.34 21.58 -6.67
CA ALA A 125 -22.25 22.02 -5.27
C ALA A 125 -22.96 21.06 -4.29
N ALA A 126 -22.47 21.00 -3.05
CA ALA A 126 -23.05 20.15 -2.01
C ALA A 126 -24.52 20.50 -1.75
N PRO A 127 -25.37 19.52 -1.38
CA PRO A 127 -26.74 19.79 -0.96
C PRO A 127 -26.77 20.83 0.15
N ALA A 128 -27.60 21.87 0.01
CA ALA A 128 -27.64 23.03 0.92
C ALA A 128 -27.85 22.66 2.41
N ASN A 129 -28.43 21.49 2.67
CA ASN A 129 -28.71 20.93 3.98
C ASN A 129 -27.71 19.87 4.47
N ALA A 130 -26.56 19.66 3.81
CA ALA A 130 -25.58 18.67 4.26
C ALA A 130 -24.97 19.05 5.62
N ARG A 131 -25.18 18.20 6.63
CA ARG A 131 -24.75 18.38 8.02
C ARG A 131 -24.16 17.09 8.56
N PHE A 132 -23.02 17.21 9.24
CA PHE A 132 -22.33 16.12 9.91
C PHE A 132 -22.34 16.37 11.42
N THR A 133 -22.91 15.42 12.18
CA THR A 133 -22.98 15.47 13.64
C THR A 133 -21.90 14.59 14.23
N VAL A 134 -21.06 15.13 15.11
CA VAL A 134 -19.93 14.39 15.71
C VAL A 134 -20.45 13.42 16.77
N ASP A 135 -20.21 12.11 16.60
CA ASP A 135 -20.69 11.07 17.51
C ASP A 135 -19.63 10.60 18.52
N VAL A 136 -18.34 10.84 18.21
CA VAL A 136 -17.22 10.52 19.11
C VAL A 136 -16.96 11.64 20.12
N GLN A 137 -16.39 11.32 21.28
CA GLN A 137 -16.10 12.29 22.35
C GLN A 137 -15.31 13.51 21.85
N THR A 138 -14.31 13.28 21.02
CA THR A 138 -13.54 14.33 20.34
C THR A 138 -13.16 13.87 18.93
N LEU A 139 -13.34 14.74 17.94
CA LEU A 139 -12.96 14.49 16.55
C LEU A 139 -11.91 15.50 16.09
N ARG A 140 -10.86 14.99 15.44
CA ARG A 140 -9.75 15.79 14.93
C ARG A 140 -10.12 16.42 13.59
N VAL A 141 -10.05 17.75 13.52
CA VAL A 141 -10.15 18.53 12.28
C VAL A 141 -8.75 18.71 11.72
N ARG A 142 -8.55 18.40 10.44
CA ARG A 142 -7.23 18.33 9.81
C ARG A 142 -7.10 19.25 8.60
N ALA A 143 -5.85 19.57 8.27
CA ALA A 143 -5.52 20.44 7.13
C ALA A 143 -5.76 19.80 5.76
N ALA A 144 -5.78 18.46 5.70
CA ALA A 144 -5.95 17.67 4.48
C ALA A 144 -6.68 16.36 4.81
N PRO A 145 -7.28 15.66 3.82
CA PRO A 145 -7.99 14.40 4.02
C PRO A 145 -7.00 13.23 4.22
N SER A 146 -6.24 13.26 5.32
CA SER A 146 -5.27 12.23 5.69
C SER A 146 -5.13 12.10 7.21
N LEU A 147 -4.90 10.88 7.69
CA LEU A 147 -4.68 10.61 9.12
C LEU A 147 -3.33 11.19 9.61
N THR A 148 -2.41 11.48 8.69
CA THR A 148 -1.11 12.11 8.97
C THR A 148 -1.15 13.63 8.82
N ALA A 149 -2.22 14.21 8.27
CA ALA A 149 -2.33 15.65 8.10
C ALA A 149 -2.41 16.38 9.45
N ASN A 150 -1.83 17.58 9.52
CA ASN A 150 -1.81 18.40 10.73
C ASN A 150 -3.22 18.55 11.32
N VAL A 151 -3.35 18.25 12.61
CA VAL A 151 -4.58 18.51 13.36
C VAL A 151 -4.62 20.01 13.63
N ARG A 152 -5.65 20.65 13.11
CA ARG A 152 -5.85 22.10 13.20
C ARG A 152 -6.79 22.50 14.32
N SER A 153 -7.72 21.62 14.66
CA SER A 153 -8.69 21.84 15.73
C SER A 153 -9.25 20.50 16.23
N LEU A 154 -9.94 20.54 17.36
CA LEU A 154 -10.73 19.43 17.90
C LEU A 154 -12.18 19.91 18.02
N VAL A 155 -13.12 19.07 17.61
CA VAL A 155 -14.56 19.30 17.79
C VAL A 155 -15.12 18.26 18.73
N ALA A 156 -15.98 18.68 19.66
CA ALA A 156 -16.54 17.80 20.68
C ALA A 156 -17.77 17.03 20.17
N GLN A 157 -18.11 15.93 20.84
CA GLN A 157 -19.34 15.18 20.61
C GLN A 157 -20.58 16.09 20.59
N GLY A 158 -21.51 15.82 19.68
CA GLY A 158 -22.73 16.61 19.48
C GLY A 158 -22.54 17.88 18.65
N THR A 159 -21.30 18.24 18.26
CA THR A 159 -21.07 19.38 17.35
C THR A 159 -21.65 19.07 15.96
N VAL A 160 -22.42 20.00 15.40
CA VAL A 160 -22.97 19.90 14.04
C VAL A 160 -22.16 20.80 13.11
N LEU A 161 -21.56 20.20 12.07
CA LEU A 161 -20.74 20.89 11.08
C LEU A 161 -21.43 20.93 9.72
N VAL A 162 -21.26 22.03 8.99
CA VAL A 162 -21.71 22.13 7.58
C VAL A 162 -20.73 21.39 6.70
N VAL A 163 -21.22 20.56 5.79
CA VAL A 163 -20.37 19.76 4.89
C VAL A 163 -20.34 20.39 3.50
N ARG A 164 -19.14 20.70 3.01
CA ARG A 164 -18.91 21.29 1.69
C ARG A 164 -18.58 20.25 0.61
N GLY A 165 -18.12 19.07 1.01
CA GLY A 165 -17.81 18.00 0.07
C GLY A 165 -17.08 16.83 0.73
N ARG A 166 -16.52 15.94 -0.08
CA ARG A 166 -15.81 14.74 0.38
C ARG A 166 -14.52 14.52 -0.39
N SER A 167 -13.64 13.68 0.17
CA SER A 167 -12.51 13.13 -0.57
C SER A 167 -13.00 12.09 -1.58
N ASN A 168 -12.18 11.82 -2.60
CA ASN A 168 -12.52 10.88 -3.68
C ASN A 168 -12.86 9.46 -3.15
N ASP A 169 -12.15 9.03 -2.11
CA ASP A 169 -12.36 7.75 -1.41
C ASP A 169 -13.51 7.78 -0.39
N SER A 170 -14.17 8.93 -0.18
CA SER A 170 -15.24 9.15 0.80
C SER A 170 -14.85 8.91 2.27
N VAL A 171 -13.55 8.87 2.58
CA VAL A 171 -13.06 8.67 3.95
C VAL A 171 -13.06 9.98 4.75
N TRP A 172 -13.05 11.11 4.06
CA TRP A 172 -12.97 12.45 4.65
C TRP A 172 -14.08 13.35 4.16
N LEU A 173 -14.57 14.19 5.06
CA LEU A 173 -15.53 15.25 4.77
C LEU A 173 -14.82 16.60 4.88
N LEU A 174 -14.98 17.44 3.87
CA LEU A 174 -14.61 18.84 3.95
C LEU A 174 -15.75 19.58 4.66
N VAL A 175 -15.45 20.21 5.78
CA VAL A 175 -16.44 20.82 6.67
C VAL A 175 -16.12 22.28 6.98
N ASP A 176 -17.14 23.05 7.33
CA ASP A 176 -16.96 24.38 7.88
C ASP A 176 -16.89 24.33 9.40
N VAL A 177 -15.79 24.84 9.95
CA VAL A 177 -15.55 24.96 11.38
C VAL A 177 -15.52 26.45 11.73
N PRO A 178 -16.36 26.94 12.64
CA PRO A 178 -16.37 28.35 13.04
C PRO A 178 -14.98 28.82 13.47
N ASN A 179 -14.57 30.00 12.99
CA ASN A 179 -13.28 30.64 13.29
C ASN A 179 -12.02 29.88 12.80
N LEU A 180 -12.16 28.82 11.98
CA LEU A 180 -11.02 28.14 11.35
C LEU A 180 -10.90 28.55 9.87
N LEU A 181 -9.82 29.26 9.53
CA LEU A 181 -9.54 29.69 8.15
C LEU A 181 -8.95 28.55 7.31
N GLY A 182 -9.30 28.43 6.03
CA GLY A 182 -8.78 27.40 5.12
C GLY A 182 -9.46 26.03 5.25
N GLU A 183 -8.94 25.01 4.56
CA GLU A 183 -9.58 23.69 4.52
C GLU A 183 -9.57 22.98 5.88
N ALA A 184 -10.70 22.34 6.19
CA ALA A 184 -10.94 21.64 7.44
C ALA A 184 -11.57 20.27 7.11
N TRP A 185 -10.76 19.23 7.26
CA TRP A 185 -11.13 17.86 6.92
C TRP A 185 -11.37 17.06 8.19
N VAL A 186 -12.52 16.40 8.27
CA VAL A 186 -12.86 15.48 9.37
C VAL A 186 -13.05 14.08 8.84
N TRP A 187 -12.74 13.11 9.68
CA TRP A 187 -12.91 11.70 9.34
C TRP A 187 -14.41 11.38 9.26
N ALA A 188 -14.86 10.86 8.12
CA ALA A 188 -16.29 10.64 7.84
C ALA A 188 -16.95 9.64 8.82
N PHE A 189 -16.15 8.80 9.47
CA PHE A 189 -16.59 7.79 10.43
C PHE A 189 -16.65 8.32 11.88
N GLY A 190 -16.28 9.57 12.11
CA GLY A 190 -16.34 10.20 13.43
C GLY A 190 -17.73 10.71 13.84
N GLY A 191 -18.77 10.43 13.04
CA GLY A 191 -20.08 11.02 13.21
C GLY A 191 -21.10 10.60 12.16
N THR A 192 -22.30 11.17 12.27
CA THR A 192 -23.45 10.87 11.41
C THR A 192 -23.69 12.00 10.40
N LEU A 193 -23.72 11.64 9.11
CA LEU A 193 -24.07 12.53 8.01
C LEU A 193 -25.56 12.43 7.69
N ASN A 194 -26.27 13.56 7.59
CA ASN A 194 -27.72 13.58 7.33
C ASN A 194 -28.12 13.41 5.85
N VAL A 195 -27.14 13.27 4.96
CA VAL A 195 -27.31 13.04 3.51
C VAL A 195 -26.42 11.87 3.08
N SER A 196 -26.70 11.27 1.92
CA SER A 196 -25.80 10.26 1.35
C SER A 196 -24.43 10.88 1.06
N ILE A 197 -23.35 10.27 1.55
CA ILE A 197 -21.99 10.75 1.27
C ILE A 197 -21.70 10.80 -0.24
N ALA A 198 -22.29 9.91 -1.03
CA ALA A 198 -22.15 9.90 -2.49
C ALA A 198 -22.77 11.14 -3.17
N SER A 199 -23.71 11.82 -2.50
CA SER A 199 -24.33 13.06 -3.01
C SER A 199 -23.47 14.31 -2.79
N LEU A 200 -22.37 14.18 -2.04
CA LEU A 200 -21.43 15.29 -1.82
C LEU A 200 -20.45 15.41 -2.99
N PRO A 201 -20.12 16.65 -3.43
CA PRO A 201 -19.06 16.86 -4.41
C PRO A 201 -17.73 16.34 -3.91
N ILE A 202 -16.94 15.81 -4.84
CA ILE A 202 -15.55 15.46 -4.59
C ILE A 202 -14.74 16.75 -4.58
N MET A 203 -14.16 17.08 -3.44
CA MET A 203 -13.32 18.27 -3.26
C MET A 203 -11.86 17.86 -3.33
N ILE A 204 -11.12 18.48 -4.24
CA ILE A 204 -9.69 18.28 -4.42
C ILE A 204 -8.97 19.28 -3.50
N PRO A 205 -8.22 18.82 -2.49
CA PRO A 205 -7.51 19.71 -1.58
C PRO A 205 -6.57 20.66 -2.35
N GLY A 206 -6.65 21.96 -2.08
CA GLY A 206 -5.77 22.98 -2.67
C GLY A 206 -6.25 23.64 -3.96
N ALA A 207 -7.50 23.42 -4.40
CA ALA A 207 -8.02 23.98 -5.66
C ALA A 207 -8.35 25.49 -5.63
N THR A 208 -8.19 26.18 -4.50
CA THR A 208 -8.43 27.63 -4.41
C THR A 208 -7.15 28.37 -4.04
N GLY A 209 -6.51 28.96 -5.06
CA GLY A 209 -5.37 29.86 -4.91
C GLY A 209 -4.06 29.29 -5.45
N ILE A 210 -3.96 29.15 -6.77
CA ILE A 210 -2.68 28.98 -7.47
C ILE A 210 -2.18 30.38 -7.83
N PRO A 211 -1.12 30.93 -7.22
CA PRO A 211 -0.33 31.97 -7.85
C PRO A 211 0.22 31.40 -9.16
N ALA A 212 0.09 32.15 -10.25
CA ALA A 212 0.63 31.75 -11.55
C ALA A 212 2.05 31.20 -11.43
N ALA A 213 2.28 30.07 -12.09
CA ALA A 213 3.55 29.35 -12.11
C ALA A 213 4.72 30.33 -12.36
N PRO A 214 5.82 30.28 -11.57
CA PRO A 214 7.00 31.04 -11.90
C PRO A 214 7.51 30.56 -13.25
N THR A 215 7.71 31.50 -14.17
CA THR A 215 8.32 31.30 -15.48
C THR A 215 9.61 30.49 -15.32
N ALA A 216 9.58 29.24 -15.79
CA ALA A 216 10.75 28.39 -15.88
C ALA A 216 11.74 29.01 -16.87
N SER A 217 12.98 29.21 -16.43
CA SER A 217 14.10 29.50 -17.32
C SER A 217 14.29 28.34 -18.32
N ALA A 218 14.75 28.67 -19.52
CA ALA A 218 14.88 27.75 -20.65
C ALA A 218 15.56 26.42 -20.29
N PRO A 219 15.11 25.28 -20.87
CA PRO A 219 15.61 23.97 -20.50
C PRO A 219 17.07 23.80 -20.94
N THR A 220 17.98 23.74 -19.97
CA THR A 220 19.28 23.10 -20.19
C THR A 220 18.98 21.64 -20.54
N ALA A 221 19.48 21.18 -21.70
CA ALA A 221 19.33 19.79 -22.10
C ALA A 221 19.72 18.88 -20.92
N GLY A 222 18.75 18.11 -20.40
CA GLY A 222 19.03 17.10 -19.39
C GLY A 222 20.12 16.16 -19.90
N PRO A 223 20.96 15.59 -19.02
CA PRO A 223 22.05 14.73 -19.44
C PRO A 223 21.53 13.61 -20.37
N PRO A 224 22.21 13.31 -21.49
CA PRO A 224 21.84 12.17 -22.30
C PRO A 224 22.03 10.91 -21.45
N ASN A 225 20.91 10.22 -21.14
CA ASN A 225 20.89 8.94 -20.44
C ASN A 225 21.52 8.96 -19.03
N PRO A 226 20.88 9.60 -18.03
CA PRO A 226 21.41 9.68 -16.67
C PRO A 226 21.50 8.32 -15.95
N LEU A 227 20.91 7.25 -16.50
CA LEU A 227 20.71 5.97 -15.82
C LEU A 227 21.36 4.76 -16.51
N GLY A 228 22.08 4.96 -17.63
CA GLY A 228 22.91 3.93 -18.25
C GLY A 228 22.20 2.97 -19.22
N PHE A 229 21.07 3.34 -19.81
CA PHE A 229 20.40 2.56 -20.85
C PHE A 229 21.30 2.35 -22.08
N THR A 230 21.41 1.14 -22.59
CA THR A 230 22.22 0.89 -23.80
C THR A 230 21.43 1.24 -25.05
N ALA A 231 22.12 1.60 -26.14
CA ALA A 231 21.48 1.85 -27.44
C ALA A 231 20.62 0.65 -27.89
N SER A 232 21.10 -0.57 -27.67
CA SER A 232 20.37 -1.79 -28.01
C SER A 232 19.10 -1.97 -27.16
N SER A 233 19.15 -1.66 -25.86
CA SER A 233 17.96 -1.75 -25.00
C SER A 233 16.88 -0.72 -25.40
N LEU A 234 17.30 0.48 -25.83
CA LEU A 234 16.39 1.51 -26.33
C LEU A 234 15.79 1.16 -27.70
N GLU A 235 16.57 0.51 -28.57
CA GLU A 235 16.08 0.01 -29.85
C GLU A 235 15.04 -1.10 -29.66
N ASN A 236 15.30 -2.06 -28.78
CA ASN A 236 14.33 -3.10 -28.42
C ASN A 236 13.07 -2.50 -27.78
N ALA A 237 13.23 -1.53 -26.87
CA ALA A 237 12.11 -0.78 -26.30
C ALA A 237 11.26 -0.10 -27.38
N ARG A 238 11.89 0.49 -28.41
CA ARG A 238 11.19 1.07 -29.56
C ARG A 238 10.41 0.02 -30.35
N ALA A 239 11.00 -1.14 -30.60
CA ALA A 239 10.30 -2.24 -31.27
C ALA A 239 9.07 -2.72 -30.46
N ILE A 240 9.20 -2.86 -29.15
CA ILE A 240 8.10 -3.22 -28.25
C ILE A 240 7.00 -2.15 -28.29
N TYR A 241 7.36 -0.87 -28.14
CA TYR A 241 6.41 0.24 -28.19
C TYR A 241 5.63 0.30 -29.50
N GLN A 242 6.31 0.16 -30.65
CA GLN A 242 5.67 0.16 -31.97
C GLN A 242 4.70 -1.03 -32.15
N ARG A 243 5.03 -2.20 -31.57
CA ARG A 243 4.09 -3.32 -31.48
C ARG A 243 2.91 -2.98 -30.57
N GLY A 244 3.16 -2.39 -29.41
CA GLY A 244 2.14 -1.97 -28.46
C GLY A 244 1.10 -1.03 -29.04
N LEU A 245 1.53 -0.05 -29.85
CA LEU A 245 0.60 0.84 -30.56
C LEU A 245 -0.38 0.07 -31.44
N LYS A 246 0.07 -1.00 -32.11
CA LYS A 246 -0.80 -1.88 -32.90
C LYS A 246 -1.72 -2.74 -32.03
N LEU A 247 -1.34 -3.02 -30.79
CA LEU A 247 -2.13 -3.75 -29.80
C LEU A 247 -3.10 -2.85 -29.01
N GLY A 248 -3.07 -1.53 -29.23
CA GLY A 248 -3.99 -0.59 -28.59
C GLY A 248 -3.62 -0.25 -27.15
N VAL A 249 -2.32 -0.25 -26.81
CA VAL A 249 -1.84 0.38 -25.57
C VAL A 249 -2.14 1.87 -25.60
N ASN A 250 -2.37 2.47 -24.43
CA ASN A 250 -2.47 3.91 -24.27
C ASN A 250 -1.05 4.50 -24.26
N PRO A 251 -0.65 5.27 -25.29
CA PRO A 251 0.70 5.82 -25.38
C PRO A 251 1.05 6.74 -24.21
N ARG A 252 0.05 7.40 -23.60
CA ARG A 252 0.19 8.35 -22.50
C ARG A 252 0.09 7.73 -21.11
N ALA A 253 -0.02 6.41 -21.01
CA ALA A 253 -0.14 5.73 -19.73
C ALA A 253 1.14 4.98 -19.38
N PHE A 254 1.58 5.10 -18.14
CA PHE A 254 2.50 4.12 -17.55
C PHE A 254 1.84 3.39 -16.38
N SER A 255 2.38 2.22 -16.07
CA SER A 255 2.03 1.45 -14.88
C SER A 255 3.26 1.19 -14.03
N ARG A 256 3.00 0.80 -12.79
CA ARG A 256 4.00 0.37 -11.83
C ARG A 256 3.74 -1.07 -11.44
N VAL A 257 4.80 -1.81 -11.22
CA VAL A 257 4.81 -3.14 -10.65
C VAL A 257 5.85 -3.11 -9.55
N GLY A 258 5.48 -3.39 -8.31
CA GLY A 258 6.44 -3.18 -7.23
C GLY A 258 6.03 -3.62 -5.85
N ASP A 259 6.95 -3.36 -4.93
CA ASP A 259 6.81 -3.53 -3.50
C ASP A 259 6.43 -2.22 -2.79
N SER A 260 6.53 -2.19 -1.46
CA SER A 260 6.08 -1.04 -0.64
C SER A 260 6.80 0.27 -0.96
N ASN A 261 8.02 0.22 -1.49
CA ASN A 261 8.75 1.43 -1.90
C ASN A 261 8.17 2.08 -3.16
N SER A 262 7.31 1.36 -3.89
CA SER A 262 6.66 1.84 -5.11
C SER A 262 5.20 2.23 -4.91
N GLU A 263 4.66 2.07 -3.69
CA GLU A 263 3.26 2.32 -3.37
C GLU A 263 2.88 3.81 -3.54
N GLY A 264 1.65 4.02 -4.03
CA GLY A 264 1.15 5.31 -4.49
C GLY A 264 0.91 6.37 -3.40
N SER A 265 1.16 6.09 -2.12
CA SER A 265 1.14 7.14 -1.09
C SER A 265 2.47 7.88 -0.97
N SER A 266 3.59 7.30 -1.47
CA SER A 266 4.93 7.83 -1.27
C SER A 266 5.82 7.85 -2.52
N PHE A 267 5.37 7.26 -3.62
CA PHE A 267 6.09 7.23 -4.89
C PHE A 267 5.25 7.83 -6.02
N LEU A 268 5.81 8.83 -6.69
CA LEU A 268 5.31 9.61 -7.82
C LEU A 268 3.97 10.34 -7.61
N SER A 269 3.27 10.13 -6.50
CA SER A 269 1.89 10.57 -6.33
C SER A 269 1.67 12.08 -6.30
N ASP A 270 2.69 12.84 -5.92
CA ASP A 270 2.62 14.30 -5.86
C ASP A 270 2.54 14.94 -7.26
N PHE A 271 2.98 14.24 -8.31
CA PHE A 271 3.12 14.81 -9.66
C PHE A 271 1.84 14.91 -10.48
N ASP A 272 0.74 14.26 -10.07
CA ASP A 272 -0.59 14.52 -10.65
C ASP A 272 -1.35 15.64 -9.92
N GLY A 273 -0.85 16.10 -8.77
CA GLY A 273 -1.50 17.11 -7.92
C GLY A 273 -1.03 18.54 -8.16
N GLY A 274 0.05 18.74 -8.93
CA GLY A 274 0.62 20.07 -9.21
C GLY A 274 1.33 20.75 -8.04
N ALA A 275 1.37 20.10 -6.86
CA ALA A 275 1.97 20.62 -5.63
C ALA A 275 3.40 20.12 -5.44
N TYR A 276 4.28 20.42 -6.40
CA TYR A 276 5.70 20.04 -6.37
C TYR A 276 6.60 21.16 -6.92
N ASP A 277 7.87 21.15 -6.50
CA ASP A 277 8.92 22.03 -7.03
C ASP A 277 9.95 21.17 -7.79
N LEU A 278 10.10 21.39 -9.10
CA LEU A 278 11.06 20.63 -9.92
C LEU A 278 12.51 21.09 -9.76
N GLY A 279 12.77 22.19 -9.05
CA GLY A 279 14.13 22.72 -8.92
C GLY A 279 14.80 22.91 -10.28
N ASP A 280 16.01 22.39 -10.41
CA ASP A 280 16.81 22.47 -11.64
C ASP A 280 16.34 21.48 -12.73
N TYR A 281 15.34 20.66 -12.43
CA TYR A 281 14.82 19.61 -13.31
C TYR A 281 13.55 20.03 -14.06
N GLY A 282 13.40 21.33 -14.35
CA GLY A 282 12.25 21.87 -15.09
C GLY A 282 12.01 21.22 -16.46
N TYR A 283 13.04 20.65 -17.09
CA TYR A 283 12.91 19.88 -18.35
C TYR A 283 12.01 18.63 -18.23
N LEU A 284 11.72 18.17 -17.01
CA LEU A 284 10.83 17.02 -16.76
C LEU A 284 9.35 17.39 -16.91
N ILE A 285 8.99 18.67 -17.04
CA ILE A 285 7.59 19.10 -17.12
C ILE A 285 6.85 18.46 -18.29
N ASP A 286 7.51 18.26 -19.43
CA ASP A 286 6.92 17.59 -20.60
C ASP A 286 6.60 16.12 -20.28
N THR A 287 7.44 15.44 -19.50
CA THR A 287 7.20 14.08 -19.04
C THR A 287 5.98 14.01 -18.15
N LEU A 288 5.84 14.96 -17.22
CA LEU A 288 4.69 15.05 -16.32
C LEU A 288 3.40 15.29 -17.09
N ASN A 289 3.42 16.22 -18.04
CA ASN A 289 2.27 16.51 -18.89
C ASN A 289 1.89 15.31 -19.77
N TYR A 290 2.86 14.61 -20.34
CA TYR A 290 2.62 13.49 -21.24
C TYR A 290 1.98 12.29 -20.53
N PHE A 291 2.45 11.98 -19.32
CA PHE A 291 2.00 10.82 -18.53
C PHE A 291 0.96 11.16 -17.45
N SER A 292 0.39 12.35 -17.50
CA SER A 292 -0.60 12.83 -16.52
C SER A 292 -1.74 11.82 -16.31
N GLY A 293 -2.11 11.62 -15.05
CA GLY A 293 -3.09 10.63 -14.59
C GLY A 293 -2.49 9.26 -14.26
N SER A 294 -1.23 9.00 -14.61
CA SER A 294 -0.54 7.75 -14.25
C SER A 294 0.22 7.83 -12.92
N PHE A 295 0.62 9.04 -12.50
CA PHE A 295 1.53 9.26 -11.37
C PHE A 295 0.89 8.93 -10.01
N ARG A 296 -0.37 9.33 -9.78
CA ARG A 296 -1.11 9.06 -8.54
C ARG A 296 -1.87 7.74 -8.56
N ARG A 297 -1.95 7.06 -9.70
CA ARG A 297 -2.69 5.81 -9.84
C ARG A 297 -1.93 4.63 -9.25
N THR A 298 -2.29 4.17 -8.05
CA THR A 298 -1.62 3.05 -7.36
C THR A 298 -1.54 1.77 -8.19
N GLY A 299 -2.63 1.40 -8.88
CA GLY A 299 -2.69 0.18 -9.69
C GLY A 299 -2.78 -1.10 -8.86
N SER A 300 -3.08 -2.22 -9.53
CA SER A 300 -3.33 -3.50 -8.86
C SER A 300 -2.04 -4.26 -8.52
N ALA A 301 -0.91 -3.92 -9.17
CA ALA A 301 0.35 -4.65 -9.13
C ALA A 301 1.44 -4.03 -8.22
N VAL A 302 1.07 -3.20 -7.25
CA VAL A 302 2.02 -2.46 -6.38
C VAL A 302 1.76 -2.70 -4.89
N GLN A 303 1.08 -3.79 -4.53
CA GLN A 303 0.63 -4.06 -3.16
C GLN A 303 1.70 -4.81 -2.33
N GLY A 304 2.94 -4.32 -2.31
CA GLY A 304 4.01 -4.98 -1.53
C GLY A 304 4.39 -6.37 -2.06
N PHE A 305 4.32 -6.61 -3.37
CA PHE A 305 4.52 -7.95 -3.91
C PHE A 305 5.98 -8.42 -3.88
N THR A 306 6.16 -9.74 -3.85
CA THR A 306 7.38 -10.42 -4.32
C THR A 306 7.30 -10.69 -5.81
N THR A 307 8.43 -11.01 -6.45
CA THR A 307 8.49 -11.37 -7.88
C THR A 307 7.53 -12.51 -8.25
N TRP A 308 7.35 -13.50 -7.37
CA TRP A 308 6.33 -14.54 -7.54
C TRP A 308 4.91 -14.05 -7.27
N GLY A 309 4.69 -13.35 -6.14
CA GLY A 309 3.35 -13.01 -5.68
C GLY A 309 2.55 -12.16 -6.66
N VAL A 310 3.22 -11.28 -7.42
CA VAL A 310 2.55 -10.44 -8.43
C VAL A 310 2.03 -11.24 -9.65
N LEU A 311 2.56 -12.44 -9.87
CA LEU A 311 2.17 -13.34 -10.95
C LEU A 311 1.09 -14.35 -10.55
N ASP A 312 0.87 -14.55 -9.25
CA ASP A 312 -0.07 -15.53 -8.73
C ASP A 312 -1.48 -14.91 -8.58
N PRO A 313 -2.49 -15.41 -9.32
CA PRO A 313 -3.88 -14.92 -9.24
C PRO A 313 -4.49 -14.98 -7.85
N LEU A 314 -3.97 -15.82 -6.95
CA LEU A 314 -4.45 -15.90 -5.57
C LEU A 314 -4.28 -14.57 -4.82
N TYR A 315 -3.30 -13.75 -5.20
CA TYR A 315 -3.04 -12.46 -4.56
C TYR A 315 -3.60 -11.26 -5.34
N ALA A 316 -4.31 -11.50 -6.45
CA ALA A 316 -4.98 -10.42 -7.19
C ALA A 316 -6.22 -9.94 -6.44
N ASP A 317 -6.51 -8.63 -6.45
CA ASP A 317 -7.73 -8.09 -5.81
C ASP A 317 -8.97 -8.52 -6.62
N PRO A 318 -9.84 -9.41 -6.09
CA PRO A 318 -10.97 -9.95 -6.84
C PRO A 318 -12.05 -8.89 -7.16
N ARG A 319 -11.95 -7.68 -6.58
CA ARG A 319 -12.84 -6.55 -6.90
C ARG A 319 -12.41 -5.81 -8.18
N GLN A 320 -11.15 -5.93 -8.56
CA GLN A 320 -10.56 -5.22 -9.70
C GLN A 320 -10.14 -6.18 -10.82
N CYS A 321 -9.73 -7.38 -10.44
CA CYS A 321 -9.14 -8.38 -11.29
C CYS A 321 -10.13 -9.49 -11.64
N ARG A 322 -10.00 -10.04 -12.85
CA ARG A 322 -10.81 -11.18 -13.28
C ARG A 322 -10.36 -12.43 -12.52
N LYS A 323 -11.25 -13.44 -12.48
CA LYS A 323 -10.89 -14.76 -11.98
C LYS A 323 -9.68 -15.30 -12.75
N GLU A 324 -8.71 -15.89 -12.04
CA GLU A 324 -7.46 -16.44 -12.60
C GLU A 324 -6.51 -15.41 -13.24
N GLU A 325 -6.82 -14.11 -13.14
CA GLU A 325 -5.96 -13.03 -13.59
C GLU A 325 -4.98 -12.65 -12.48
N SER A 326 -3.68 -12.60 -12.79
CA SER A 326 -2.68 -12.10 -11.83
C SER A 326 -2.80 -10.60 -11.62
N ALA A 327 -2.25 -10.09 -10.51
CA ALA A 327 -2.21 -8.65 -10.24
C ALA A 327 -1.51 -7.88 -11.37
N LEU A 328 -0.44 -8.44 -11.95
CA LEU A 328 0.23 -7.91 -13.13
C LEU A 328 -0.70 -7.84 -14.36
N GLN A 329 -1.35 -8.95 -14.71
CA GLN A 329 -2.24 -8.99 -15.88
C GLN A 329 -3.42 -8.02 -15.73
N CYS A 330 -3.98 -7.96 -14.52
CA CYS A 330 -5.05 -7.07 -14.13
C CYS A 330 -4.68 -5.59 -14.31
N GLU A 331 -3.47 -5.22 -13.88
CA GLU A 331 -2.93 -3.88 -14.09
C GLU A 331 -2.76 -3.54 -15.57
N LEU A 332 -2.14 -4.45 -16.34
CA LEU A 332 -1.91 -4.28 -17.78
C LEU A 332 -3.23 -4.17 -18.56
N ARG A 333 -4.27 -4.93 -18.16
CA ARG A 333 -5.60 -4.85 -18.76
C ARG A 333 -6.29 -3.53 -18.45
N GLN A 334 -6.24 -3.07 -17.20
CA GLN A 334 -6.96 -1.88 -16.76
C GLN A 334 -6.34 -0.61 -17.31
N GLN A 335 -5.02 -0.47 -17.18
CA GLN A 335 -4.31 0.76 -17.56
C GLN A 335 -3.90 0.76 -19.03
N ARG A 336 -3.68 -0.43 -19.63
CA ARG A 336 -3.11 -0.61 -20.97
C ARG A 336 -1.88 0.29 -21.19
N PRO A 337 -0.88 0.23 -20.31
CA PRO A 337 0.22 1.20 -20.33
C PRO A 337 1.12 1.02 -21.56
N SER A 338 1.78 2.08 -22.00
CA SER A 338 2.89 2.02 -22.96
C SER A 338 4.23 1.72 -22.30
N VAL A 339 4.36 2.01 -21.00
CA VAL A 339 5.57 1.81 -20.20
C VAL A 339 5.22 1.19 -18.85
N VAL A 340 6.02 0.22 -18.37
CA VAL A 340 5.85 -0.36 -17.04
C VAL A 340 7.16 -0.28 -16.28
N LEU A 341 7.15 0.45 -15.16
CA LEU A 341 8.24 0.47 -14.20
C LEU A 341 8.12 -0.76 -13.29
N ILE A 342 9.13 -1.62 -13.28
CA ILE A 342 9.19 -2.88 -12.53
C ILE A 342 10.22 -2.71 -11.41
N MET A 343 9.74 -2.35 -10.23
CA MET A 343 10.50 -1.98 -9.04
C MET A 343 10.14 -2.95 -7.90
N ILE A 344 10.52 -4.22 -8.09
CA ILE A 344 10.15 -5.33 -7.22
C ILE A 344 11.38 -6.14 -6.87
N GLY A 345 11.49 -6.55 -5.61
CA GLY A 345 12.55 -7.46 -5.17
C GLY A 345 12.97 -7.30 -3.72
N THR A 346 12.61 -6.19 -3.05
CA THR A 346 12.95 -6.02 -1.63
C THR A 346 12.31 -7.11 -0.77
N ASN A 347 11.05 -7.46 -1.05
CA ASN A 347 10.32 -8.51 -0.33
C ASN A 347 10.81 -9.94 -0.66
N ASP A 348 11.47 -10.13 -1.80
CA ASP A 348 12.14 -11.40 -2.12
C ASP A 348 13.35 -11.65 -1.20
N VAL A 349 14.04 -10.59 -0.76
CA VAL A 349 15.13 -10.69 0.23
C VAL A 349 14.60 -11.12 1.59
N TRP A 350 13.44 -10.59 1.99
CA TRP A 350 12.83 -10.83 3.28
C TRP A 350 12.20 -12.21 3.45
N LEU A 351 11.56 -12.71 2.39
CA LEU A 351 10.67 -13.86 2.47
C LEU A 351 11.33 -15.19 2.06
N GLN A 352 12.58 -15.18 1.58
CA GLN A 352 13.11 -16.35 0.88
C GLN A 352 14.42 -16.91 1.45
N GLY A 353 14.31 -18.16 1.92
CA GLY A 353 15.41 -19.09 2.08
C GLY A 353 15.76 -19.91 0.83
N SER A 354 14.98 -19.88 -0.27
CA SER A 354 15.23 -20.79 -1.44
C SER A 354 14.57 -20.47 -2.79
N ILE A 355 13.74 -19.45 -2.93
CA ILE A 355 13.07 -19.19 -4.23
C ILE A 355 13.97 -18.26 -5.09
N PRO A 356 14.24 -18.56 -6.36
CA PRO A 356 15.05 -17.69 -7.20
C PRO A 356 14.17 -16.61 -7.85
N SER A 357 14.55 -15.34 -7.73
CA SER A 357 13.83 -14.21 -8.33
C SER A 357 13.94 -14.17 -9.86
N ALA A 358 15.01 -14.69 -10.46
CA ALA A 358 15.28 -14.54 -11.90
C ALA A 358 14.22 -15.16 -12.84
N PRO A 359 13.72 -16.40 -12.61
CA PRO A 359 12.63 -16.96 -13.42
C PRO A 359 11.35 -16.12 -13.37
N TYR A 360 10.99 -15.61 -12.19
CA TYR A 360 9.79 -14.78 -12.03
C TYR A 360 9.96 -13.39 -12.64
N LEU A 361 11.12 -12.75 -12.46
CA LEU A 361 11.45 -11.50 -13.14
C LEU A 361 11.38 -11.66 -14.66
N THR A 362 11.90 -12.77 -15.20
CA THR A 362 11.81 -13.08 -16.63
C THR A 362 10.35 -13.20 -17.06
N LYS A 363 9.51 -13.88 -16.27
CA LYS A 363 8.08 -14.02 -16.55
C LYS A 363 7.33 -12.69 -16.46
N ILE A 364 7.65 -11.81 -15.51
CA ILE A 364 7.11 -10.45 -15.40
C ILE A 364 7.45 -9.67 -16.67
N VAL A 365 8.74 -9.60 -17.04
CA VAL A 365 9.22 -8.88 -18.22
C VAL A 365 8.53 -9.39 -19.49
N GLN A 366 8.41 -10.72 -19.64
CA GLN A 366 7.75 -11.32 -20.79
C GLN A 366 6.25 -10.95 -20.83
N THR A 367 5.56 -11.01 -19.68
CA THR A 367 4.13 -10.65 -19.59
C THR A 367 3.90 -9.19 -19.96
N VAL A 368 4.80 -8.28 -19.54
CA VAL A 368 4.76 -6.87 -19.91
C VAL A 368 4.98 -6.70 -21.43
N LYS A 369 6.01 -7.33 -22.00
CA LYS A 369 6.29 -7.30 -23.45
C LYS A 369 5.12 -7.83 -24.28
N ASP A 370 4.48 -8.89 -23.82
CA ASP A 370 3.35 -9.51 -24.51
C ASP A 370 2.10 -8.63 -24.50
N SER A 371 1.93 -7.78 -23.49
CA SER A 371 0.89 -6.73 -23.46
C SER A 371 1.19 -5.55 -24.40
N GLY A 372 2.40 -5.49 -24.97
CA GLY A 372 2.84 -4.38 -25.83
C GLY A 372 3.46 -3.20 -25.08
N ALA A 373 3.60 -3.28 -23.76
CA ALA A 373 4.21 -2.24 -22.96
C ALA A 373 5.73 -2.42 -22.84
N VAL A 374 6.47 -1.33 -22.73
CA VAL A 374 7.93 -1.34 -22.54
C VAL A 374 8.25 -1.65 -21.07
N PRO A 375 8.89 -2.78 -20.74
CA PRO A 375 9.36 -3.05 -19.39
C PRO A 375 10.62 -2.24 -19.08
N VAL A 376 10.65 -1.61 -17.90
CA VAL A 376 11.87 -1.01 -17.33
C VAL A 376 12.11 -1.64 -15.96
N LEU A 377 13.19 -2.38 -15.82
CA LEU A 377 13.55 -2.99 -14.54
C LEU A 377 14.31 -1.99 -13.68
N SER A 378 14.05 -2.00 -12.37
CA SER A 378 14.79 -1.22 -11.37
C SER A 378 15.46 -2.12 -10.35
N THR A 379 16.72 -1.84 -10.02
CA THR A 379 17.35 -2.38 -8.80
C THR A 379 16.87 -1.59 -7.57
N PHE A 380 17.16 -2.04 -6.37
CA PHE A 380 16.73 -1.38 -5.13
C PHE A 380 17.88 -1.15 -4.16
N ALA A 381 17.77 -0.11 -3.34
CA ALA A 381 18.68 0.16 -2.24
C ALA A 381 18.41 -0.79 -1.07
N TRP A 382 19.43 -1.06 -0.24
CA TRP A 382 19.31 -1.86 0.97
C TRP A 382 20.28 -1.37 2.04
N ASN A 383 19.94 -1.52 3.31
CA ASN A 383 20.80 -1.07 4.40
C ASN A 383 22.14 -1.84 4.37
N PRO A 384 23.29 -1.15 4.21
CA PRO A 384 24.60 -1.80 4.15
C PRO A 384 24.99 -2.54 5.43
N ASN A 385 24.38 -2.19 6.56
CA ASN A 385 24.62 -2.83 7.85
C ASN A 385 23.67 -4.01 8.14
N SER A 386 22.76 -4.33 7.21
CA SER A 386 21.85 -5.47 7.35
C SER A 386 22.60 -6.79 7.17
N THR A 387 22.25 -7.80 7.98
CA THR A 387 22.69 -9.19 7.78
C THR A 387 22.23 -9.77 6.44
N TYR A 388 21.20 -9.20 5.82
CA TYR A 388 20.65 -9.62 4.52
C TYR A 388 21.23 -8.85 3.33
N TYR A 389 22.20 -7.94 3.53
CA TYR A 389 22.75 -7.11 2.44
C TYR A 389 23.33 -7.94 1.29
N ALA A 390 24.00 -9.06 1.59
CA ALA A 390 24.50 -9.99 0.56
C ALA A 390 23.36 -10.64 -0.25
N SER A 391 22.23 -10.95 0.39
CA SER A 391 21.05 -11.48 -0.29
C SER A 391 20.40 -10.44 -1.19
N ALA A 392 20.28 -9.19 -0.72
CA ALA A 392 19.85 -8.06 -1.54
C ALA A 392 20.75 -7.87 -2.77
N GLY A 393 22.06 -8.00 -2.60
CA GLY A 393 23.03 -8.01 -3.70
C GLY A 393 22.73 -9.08 -4.76
N LYS A 394 22.40 -10.32 -4.34
CA LYS A 394 22.04 -11.41 -5.26
C LYS A 394 20.74 -11.15 -6.03
N VAL A 395 19.72 -10.57 -5.39
CA VAL A 395 18.47 -10.20 -6.06
C VAL A 395 18.72 -9.07 -7.07
N ASN A 396 19.47 -8.04 -6.69
CA ASN A 396 19.86 -6.97 -7.61
C ASN A 396 20.67 -7.51 -8.80
N GLU A 397 21.55 -8.48 -8.60
CA GLU A 397 22.28 -9.13 -9.69
C GLU A 397 21.37 -9.94 -10.62
N ALA A 398 20.36 -10.61 -10.07
CA ALA A 398 19.32 -11.26 -10.86
C ALA A 398 18.53 -10.26 -11.72
N ILE A 399 18.19 -9.09 -11.16
CA ILE A 399 17.52 -8.00 -11.90
C ILE A 399 18.40 -7.51 -13.05
N ARG A 400 19.68 -7.24 -12.80
CA ARG A 400 20.64 -6.81 -13.84
C ARG A 400 20.78 -7.88 -14.94
N SER A 401 20.91 -9.14 -14.54
CA SER A 401 21.04 -10.27 -15.45
C SER A 401 19.81 -10.45 -16.33
N VAL A 402 18.59 -10.34 -15.77
CA VAL A 402 17.34 -10.44 -16.54
C VAL A 402 17.20 -9.25 -17.48
N ALA A 403 17.52 -8.03 -17.05
CA ALA A 403 17.46 -6.85 -17.92
C ALA A 403 18.39 -6.98 -19.13
N ALA A 404 19.63 -7.42 -18.90
CA ALA A 404 20.60 -7.70 -19.95
C ALA A 404 20.15 -8.84 -20.87
N ALA A 405 19.72 -9.98 -20.31
CA ALA A 405 19.29 -11.15 -21.08
C ALA A 405 18.02 -10.88 -21.92
N GLN A 406 17.11 -10.04 -21.43
CA GLN A 406 15.90 -9.64 -22.16
C GLN A 406 16.12 -8.42 -23.05
N ASN A 407 17.31 -7.81 -23.00
CA ASN A 407 17.69 -6.58 -23.67
C ASN A 407 16.70 -5.42 -23.43
N VAL A 408 16.31 -5.21 -22.16
CA VAL A 408 15.35 -4.18 -21.75
C VAL A 408 16.03 -3.11 -20.90
N PRO A 409 15.49 -1.87 -20.86
CA PRO A 409 16.06 -0.80 -20.04
C PRO A 409 16.18 -1.19 -18.55
N LEU A 410 17.32 -0.85 -17.95
CA LEU A 410 17.63 -1.06 -16.54
C LEU A 410 17.89 0.29 -15.86
N TRP A 411 17.08 0.62 -14.86
CA TRP A 411 17.34 1.68 -13.91
C TRP A 411 18.12 1.10 -12.72
N ASP A 412 19.45 1.29 -12.69
CA ASP A 412 20.29 0.75 -11.59
C ASP A 412 20.27 1.67 -10.35
N PHE A 413 19.09 1.83 -9.71
CA PHE A 413 18.92 2.68 -8.54
C PHE A 413 19.84 2.30 -7.36
N ALA A 414 20.11 1.01 -7.17
CA ALA A 414 21.05 0.55 -6.15
C ALA A 414 22.44 1.21 -6.31
N ARG A 415 22.87 1.48 -7.55
CA ARG A 415 24.14 2.14 -7.84
C ARG A 415 24.09 3.63 -7.54
N SER A 416 23.02 4.32 -7.94
CA SER A 416 22.89 5.76 -7.66
C SER A 416 22.75 6.03 -6.16
N ALA A 417 22.01 5.15 -5.47
CA ALA A 417 21.80 5.21 -4.03
C ALA A 417 23.08 5.11 -3.20
N GLN A 418 24.16 4.48 -3.70
CA GLN A 418 25.44 4.37 -2.97
C GLN A 418 26.02 5.71 -2.53
N SER A 419 25.73 6.78 -3.28
CA SER A 419 26.20 8.14 -2.98
C SER A 419 25.38 8.86 -1.91
N LEU A 420 24.20 8.34 -1.58
CA LEU A 420 23.29 8.95 -0.61
C LEU A 420 23.66 8.58 0.83
N PRO A 421 23.33 9.44 1.82
CA PRO A 421 23.41 9.08 3.23
C PRO A 421 22.70 7.76 3.52
N ASN A 422 23.40 6.85 4.20
CA ASN A 422 22.92 5.48 4.48
C ASN A 422 22.40 4.74 3.23
N GLN A 423 23.00 5.00 2.08
CA GLN A 423 22.57 4.51 0.77
C GLN A 423 21.10 4.80 0.45
N GLY A 424 20.55 5.90 0.96
CA GLY A 424 19.16 6.29 0.76
C GLY A 424 18.16 5.49 1.61
N ILE A 425 18.61 4.72 2.60
CA ILE A 425 17.74 3.96 3.50
C ILE A 425 17.46 4.75 4.77
N GLY A 426 16.20 4.78 5.19
CA GLY A 426 15.78 5.44 6.42
C GLY A 426 16.15 4.62 7.66
N ASN A 427 16.41 5.33 8.76
CA ASN A 427 16.65 4.69 10.06
C ASN A 427 15.31 4.49 10.78
N TYR A 428 14.49 3.57 10.26
CA TYR A 428 13.19 3.25 10.83
C TYR A 428 13.33 2.05 11.78
N SER A 429 12.86 2.18 13.01
CA SER A 429 12.88 1.07 13.97
C SER A 429 11.99 -0.11 13.55
N TRP A 430 10.99 0.14 12.70
CA TRP A 430 10.03 -0.85 12.20
C TRP A 430 10.46 -1.51 10.88
N ASP A 431 11.35 -0.90 10.10
CA ASP A 431 12.07 -1.55 9.01
C ASP A 431 13.41 -0.83 8.77
N PRO A 432 14.47 -1.28 9.43
CA PRO A 432 15.76 -0.64 9.28
C PRO A 432 16.48 -1.04 7.99
N HIS A 433 15.89 -1.84 7.09
CA HIS A 433 16.63 -2.48 6.01
C HIS A 433 16.27 -2.04 4.60
N ALA A 434 14.98 -1.87 4.28
CA ALA A 434 14.53 -1.74 2.89
C ALA A 434 13.80 -0.43 2.55
N HIS A 435 13.27 0.29 3.55
CA HIS A 435 12.51 1.52 3.29
C HIS A 435 13.42 2.72 3.02
N LEU A 436 13.11 3.43 1.93
CA LEU A 436 13.84 4.62 1.53
C LEU A 436 13.67 5.76 2.55
N SER A 437 14.75 6.51 2.79
CA SER A 437 14.74 7.67 3.68
C SER A 437 13.82 8.77 3.15
N GLU A 438 13.11 9.41 4.08
CA GLU A 438 12.24 10.54 3.82
C GLU A 438 12.97 11.89 3.86
N GLU A 439 12.37 12.88 3.20
CA GLU A 439 12.83 14.26 3.28
C GLU A 439 12.73 14.80 4.72
N PRO A 440 13.69 15.63 5.16
CA PRO A 440 13.55 16.34 6.42
C PRO A 440 12.48 17.44 6.34
N GLY A 441 11.48 17.38 7.22
CA GLY A 441 10.51 18.47 7.45
C GLY A 441 9.17 18.31 6.73
N ASN A 442 8.26 19.27 6.95
CA ASN A 442 6.86 19.22 6.47
C ASN A 442 6.66 20.22 5.32
N LYS A 443 7.01 19.83 4.09
CA LYS A 443 7.01 20.70 2.90
C LYS A 443 6.36 20.02 1.69
N PRO A 444 5.88 20.79 0.69
CA PRO A 444 5.56 20.23 -0.62
C PRO A 444 6.80 19.54 -1.21
N PHE A 445 6.60 18.45 -1.93
CA PHE A 445 7.66 17.66 -2.55
C PHE A 445 8.58 18.53 -3.43
N THR A 446 9.90 18.40 -3.31
CA THR A 446 10.86 19.25 -4.04
C THR A 446 12.09 18.49 -4.55
N LEU A 447 12.45 18.72 -5.81
CA LEU A 447 13.67 18.19 -6.44
C LEU A 447 14.84 19.19 -6.32
N ARG A 448 15.14 19.60 -5.09
CA ARG A 448 16.27 20.50 -4.78
C ARG A 448 17.17 19.89 -3.72
N GLU A 449 18.44 20.27 -3.74
CA GLU A 449 19.30 20.04 -2.58
C GLU A 449 18.83 20.90 -1.39
N PRO A 450 18.94 20.40 -0.14
CA PRO A 450 19.51 19.11 0.27
C PRO A 450 18.52 17.93 0.22
N TYR A 451 17.28 18.12 -0.24
CA TYR A 451 16.22 17.10 -0.18
C TYR A 451 16.50 15.90 -1.10
N LEU A 452 17.28 16.10 -2.17
CA LEU A 452 17.75 15.00 -3.04
C LEU A 452 18.69 14.00 -2.35
N GLN A 453 19.15 14.30 -1.14
CA GLN A 453 19.86 13.33 -0.30
C GLN A 453 18.93 12.28 0.33
N ALA A 454 17.61 12.50 0.31
CA ALA A 454 16.63 11.51 0.74
C ALA A 454 16.39 10.46 -0.36
N GLY A 455 16.33 9.18 0.04
CA GLY A 455 16.14 8.06 -0.87
C GLY A 455 14.85 8.17 -1.66
N LYS A 456 13.73 8.54 -1.01
CA LYS A 456 12.43 8.69 -1.70
C LYS A 456 12.49 9.78 -2.77
N THR A 457 13.07 10.93 -2.48
CA THR A 457 13.16 12.06 -3.42
C THR A 457 14.04 11.71 -4.60
N ARG A 458 15.20 11.09 -4.33
CA ARG A 458 16.11 10.63 -5.39
C ARG A 458 15.46 9.56 -6.27
N HIS A 459 14.74 8.62 -5.66
CA HIS A 459 14.00 7.58 -6.38
C HIS A 459 12.91 8.17 -7.28
N ASN A 460 12.17 9.18 -6.80
CA ASN A 460 11.19 9.92 -7.59
C ASN A 460 11.85 10.66 -8.77
N LEU A 461 12.95 11.39 -8.52
CA LEU A 461 13.69 12.09 -9.58
C LEU A 461 14.12 11.11 -10.69
N GLU A 462 14.76 10.00 -10.31
CA GLU A 462 15.28 9.07 -11.30
C GLU A 462 14.15 8.36 -12.06
N ALA A 463 13.02 8.04 -11.42
CA ALA A 463 11.84 7.54 -12.12
C ALA A 463 11.32 8.54 -13.18
N LEU A 464 11.31 9.84 -12.88
CA LEU A 464 10.96 10.86 -13.87
C LEU A 464 11.98 10.94 -15.00
N GLN A 465 13.27 10.79 -14.71
CA GLN A 465 14.33 10.76 -15.71
C GLN A 465 14.27 9.50 -16.60
N VAL A 466 13.91 8.34 -16.04
CA VAL A 466 13.58 7.12 -16.80
C VAL A 466 12.47 7.43 -17.80
N LEU A 467 11.33 7.93 -17.30
CA LEU A 467 10.17 8.21 -18.13
C LEU A 467 10.48 9.26 -19.20
N HIS A 468 11.25 10.30 -18.87
CA HIS A 468 11.71 11.30 -19.81
C HIS A 468 12.59 10.70 -20.92
N THR A 469 13.53 9.82 -20.54
CA THR A 469 14.41 9.17 -21.51
C THR A 469 13.62 8.27 -22.47
N ILE A 470 12.66 7.51 -21.95
CA ILE A 470 11.74 6.71 -22.77
C ILE A 470 10.88 7.60 -23.67
N LEU A 471 10.35 8.71 -23.14
CA LEU A 471 9.58 9.67 -23.93
C LEU A 471 10.37 10.20 -25.13
N LYS A 472 11.60 10.65 -24.90
CA LYS A 472 12.44 11.26 -25.95
C LYS A 472 13.01 10.23 -26.91
N SER A 473 13.47 9.08 -26.41
CA SER A 473 14.21 8.11 -27.22
C SER A 473 13.35 6.99 -27.81
N VAL A 474 12.26 6.60 -27.16
CA VAL A 474 11.43 5.45 -27.58
C VAL A 474 10.12 5.92 -28.21
N ILE A 475 9.44 6.88 -27.56
CA ILE A 475 8.14 7.39 -28.00
C ILE A 475 8.30 8.45 -29.10
N GLY A 476 9.34 9.29 -29.01
CA GLY A 476 9.67 10.31 -30.01
C GLY A 476 8.81 11.57 -29.90
N GLN A 477 8.55 12.03 -28.67
CA GLN A 477 7.78 13.24 -28.34
C GLN A 477 8.63 14.24 -27.55
#